data_AF-A0A1G7XTC5-F1
#
_entry.id   AF-A0A1G7XTC5-F1
#
_cell.length_a   1.000
_cell.length_b   1.000
_cell.length_c   1.000
_cell.angle_alpha   90.00
_cell.angle_beta   90.00
_cell.angle_gamma   90.00
#
_symmetry.space_group_name_H-M   'P 1'
#
loop_
_entity.id
_entity.type
_entity.pdbx_description
1 polymer ?
#
loop_
_entity_poly.entity_id
_entity_poly.type
_entity_poly.pdbx_seq_one_letter_code
_entity_poly.pdbx_strand_id
1 'polypeptide(L)' 'MDTYSLLRELADSWALLVLTLIFLGVIGWAYRPGSRALHDDAADVPFRNENPDQARNDGAHQ' A
#
# COMPACT_ATOMS: atom_id res chain seq x y z
N MET A 1 43.53 12.44 -14.80
CA MET A 1 42.14 12.26 -15.26
C MET A 1 41.51 13.64 -15.34
N ASP A 2 41.23 14.11 -16.56
CA ASP A 2 40.68 15.43 -16.80
C ASP A 2 39.20 15.53 -16.39
N THR A 3 38.74 16.71 -15.99
CA THR A 3 37.38 16.99 -15.47
C THR A 3 36.28 16.47 -16.40
N TYR A 4 36.50 16.51 -17.71
CA TYR A 4 35.57 15.98 -18.72
C TYR A 4 35.32 14.47 -18.58
N SER A 5 36.35 13.69 -18.22
CA SER A 5 36.21 12.24 -18.02
C SER A 5 35.32 11.93 -16.83
N LEU A 6 35.44 12.71 -15.74
CA LEU A 6 34.57 12.57 -14.56
C LEU A 6 33.10 12.90 -14.88
N LEU A 7 32.83 13.99 -15.61
CA LEU A 7 31.46 14.32 -16.02
C LEU A 7 30.87 13.27 -16.97
N ARG A 8 31.69 12.70 -17.86
CA ARG A 8 31.25 11.67 -18.82
C ARG A 8 30.91 10.35 -18.13
N GLU A 9 31.74 9.88 -17.20
CA GLU A 9 31.46 8.67 -16.41
C GLU A 9 30.20 8.84 -15.54
N LEU A 10 30.03 10.03 -14.96
CA LEU A 10 28.80 10.34 -14.24
C LEU A 10 27.60 10.25 -15.19
N ALA A 11 27.65 10.91 -16.35
CA ALA A 11 26.58 10.92 -17.36
C ALA A 11 26.22 9.53 -17.89
N ASP A 12 27.20 8.66 -18.16
CA ASP A 12 26.98 7.30 -18.68
C ASP A 12 26.19 6.42 -17.69
N SER A 13 26.30 6.65 -16.38
CA SER A 13 25.65 5.83 -15.35
C SER A 13 24.23 6.27 -14.96
N TRP A 14 23.77 7.46 -15.41
CA TRP A 14 22.45 8.01 -15.05
C TRP A 14 21.28 7.15 -15.51
N ALA A 15 21.34 6.57 -16.71
CA ALA A 15 20.26 5.74 -17.23
C ALA A 15 20.05 4.49 -16.36
N LEU A 16 21.14 3.85 -15.91
CA LEU A 16 21.08 2.70 -15.00
C LEU A 16 20.55 3.12 -13.62
N LEU A 17 20.99 4.27 -13.09
CA LEU A 17 20.48 4.80 -11.83
C LEU A 17 18.97 5.05 -11.86
N VAL A 18 18.46 5.66 -12.93
CA VAL A 18 17.02 5.89 -13.10
C VAL A 18 16.25 4.58 -13.13
N LEU A 19 16.73 3.59 -13.89
CA LEU A 19 16.12 2.25 -13.93
C LEU A 19 16.08 1.61 -12.53
N THR A 20 17.18 1.67 -11.79
CA THR A 20 17.27 1.15 -10.42
C THR A 20 16.29 1.86 -9.48
N LEU A 21 16.18 3.19 -9.55
CA LEU A 21 15.24 3.95 -8.73
C LEU A 21 13.78 3.61 -9.06
N ILE A 22 13.44 3.47 -10.34
CA ILE A 22 12.09 3.04 -10.77
C ILE A 22 11.80 1.64 -10.23
N PHE A 23 12.75 0.71 -10.37
CA PHE A 23 12.62 -0.65 -9.88
C PHE A 23 12.35 -0.71 -8.37
N LEU A 24 13.14 0.01 -7.57
CA LEU A 24 12.92 0.12 -6.13
C LEU A 24 11.58 0.80 -5.79
N GLY A 25 11.18 1.80 -6.58
CA GLY A 25 9.87 2.44 -6.47
C GLY A 25 8.71 1.47 -6.69
N VAL A 26 8.81 0.60 -7.70
CA VAL A 26 7.81 -0.45 -7.97
C VAL A 26 7.78 -1.49 -6.84
N ILE A 27 8.95 -1.91 -6.35
CA ILE A 27 9.03 -2.82 -5.20
C ILE A 27 8.35 -2.21 -3.98
N GLY A 28 8.69 -0.96 -3.65
CA GLY A 28 8.07 -0.24 -2.53
C GLY A 28 6.56 -0.07 -2.70
N TRP A 29 6.11 0.19 -3.93
CA TRP A 29 4.69 0.28 -4.26
C TRP A 29 3.96 -1.06 -4.13
N ALA A 30 4.58 -2.17 -4.53
CA ALA A 30 4.02 -3.52 -4.39
C ALA A 30 3.81 -3.91 -2.91
N TYR A 31 4.68 -3.42 -2.02
CA TYR A 31 4.52 -3.59 -0.57
C TYR A 31 3.54 -2.59 0.07
N ARG A 32 3.02 -1.60 -0.66
CA ARG A 32 2.04 -0.65 -0.11
C ARG A 32 0.76 -1.40 0.24
N PRO A 33 0.37 -1.47 1.53
CA PRO A 33 -0.80 -2.22 1.96
C PRO A 33 -2.06 -1.38 1.69
N GLY A 34 -2.45 -1.24 0.41
CA GLY A 34 -3.55 -0.39 -0.02
C GLY A 34 -4.95 -1.00 0.19
N SER A 35 -5.06 -2.30 0.44
CA SER A 35 -6.35 -3.03 0.39
C SER A 35 -6.75 -3.72 1.68
N ARG A 36 -5.92 -3.68 2.74
CA ARG A 36 -6.25 -4.39 3.99
C ARG A 36 -7.42 -3.75 4.74
N ALA A 37 -7.58 -2.43 4.68
CA ALA A 37 -8.64 -1.74 5.41
C ALA A 37 -10.06 -1.98 4.85
N LEU A 38 -10.20 -2.24 3.54
CA LEU A 38 -11.53 -2.42 2.93
C LEU A 38 -12.05 -3.86 3.05
N HIS A 39 -11.15 -4.84 3.20
CA HIS A 39 -11.54 -6.24 3.40
C HIS A 39 -11.93 -6.55 4.85
N ASP A 40 -11.38 -5.84 5.82
CA ASP A 40 -11.78 -5.98 7.23
C ASP A 40 -13.23 -5.50 7.45
N ASP A 41 -13.66 -4.41 6.80
CA ASP A 41 -15.02 -3.88 6.96
C ASP A 41 -16.08 -4.76 6.27
N ALA A 42 -15.72 -5.47 5.19
CA ALA A 42 -16.62 -6.42 4.51
C ALA A 42 -16.73 -7.77 5.26
N ALA A 43 -15.67 -8.19 5.95
CA ALA A 43 -15.68 -9.41 6.76
C ALA A 43 -16.51 -9.26 8.06
N ASP A 44 -16.69 -8.03 8.54
CA ASP A 44 -17.46 -7.73 9.77
C ASP A 44 -18.99 -7.64 9.54
N VAL A 45 -19.43 -7.60 8.28
CA VAL A 45 -20.87 -7.48 7.92
C VAL A 45 -21.71 -8.66 8.43
N PRO A 46 -21.31 -9.94 8.32
CA PRO A 46 -22.10 -11.06 8.84
C PRO A 46 -22.13 -11.07 10.39
N PHE A 47 -21.03 -10.69 11.03
CA PHE A 47 -20.88 -10.72 12.49
C PHE A 47 -21.61 -9.58 13.21
N ARG A 48 -21.90 -8.48 12.52
CA ARG A 48 -22.65 -7.34 13.08
C ARG A 48 -24.09 -7.70 13.47
N ASN A 49 -24.66 -8.74 12.86
CA ASN A 49 -26.05 -9.17 13.04
C ASN A 49 -26.24 -10.25 14.11
N GLU A 50 -25.16 -10.79 14.67
CA GLU A 50 -25.21 -11.87 15.67
C GLU A 50 -24.96 -11.38 17.10
N ASN A 51 -24.86 -10.06 17.31
CA ASN A 51 -24.89 -9.46 18.65
C ASN A 51 -26.27 -9.71 19.32
N PRO A 52 -26.35 -10.60 20.32
CA PRO A 52 -27.62 -10.98 20.94
C PRO A 52 -28.25 -9.84 21.75
N ASP A 53 -27.46 -8.80 22.07
CA ASP A 53 -27.90 -7.61 22.78
C ASP A 53 -28.77 -6.70 21.91
N GLN A 54 -28.54 -6.63 20.59
CA GLN A 54 -29.34 -5.81 19.67
C GLN A 54 -30.77 -6.36 19.52
N ALA A 55 -30.89 -7.69 19.33
CA ALA A 55 -32.17 -8.38 19.21
C ALA A 55 -33.05 -8.28 20.47
N ARG A 56 -32.43 -8.12 21.65
CA ARG A 56 -33.15 -7.96 22.93
C ARG A 56 -33.75 -6.56 23.10
N ASN A 57 -33.11 -5.53 22.54
CA ASN A 57 -33.51 -4.13 22.72
C ASN A 57 -34.62 -3.73 21.74
N ASP A 58 -34.67 -4.33 20.55
CA ASP A 58 -35.70 -4.07 19.53
C ASP A 58 -37.10 -4.59 19.95
N GLY A 59 -37.14 -5.62 20.81
CA GLY A 59 -38.37 -6.15 21.40
C GLY A 59 -38.86 -5.40 22.64
N ALA A 60 -38.07 -4.47 23.19
CA ALA A 60 -38.43 -3.68 24.36
C ALA A 60 -39.09 -2.33 23.99
N HIS A 61 -39.04 -1.95 22.71
CA HIS A 61 -39.62 -0.72 22.16
C HIS A 61 -40.89 -0.93 21.30
N GLN A 62 -41.39 -2.17 21.24
CA GLN A 62 -42.67 -2.52 20.58
C GLN A 62 -43.82 -2.66 21.60
#